data_AF-A0A0S8EA46-F1
#
_entry.id   AF-A0A0S8EA46-F1
#
_cell.length_a   1.000
_cell.length_b   1.000
_cell.length_c   1.000
_cell.angle_alpha   90.00
_cell.angle_beta   90.00
_cell.angle_gamma   90.00
#
_symmetry.space_group_name_H-M   'P 1'
#
loop_
_entity.id
_entity.type
_entity.pdbx_description
1 polymer ?
#
loop_
_entity_poly.entity_id
_entity_poly.type
_entity_poly.pdbx_seq_one_letter_code
_entity_poly.pdbx_strand_id
1 'polypeptide(L)'
;MSRRVFTIIVAVIMLLTTSVWRSTQKEQSANAAAVQTSTNVALRNDEPVAQSAAQAILGKTYDLAPERSAESRYYCMETTVVYLAEDGTRTVPVTVRLLLMCVPAGQSAQDGFRYTCVKLTILKEKEPEVHIPALNGWSYLFKRSDDGSFSHGGLVYGIDHGRFQGLKDDNGNALPPEGAYGMYNMFIDFHAFCNQFAERTMSKKGIQDLTGIGQKI
;
A
#
# COMPACT_ATOMS: atom_id res chain seq x y z
N MET A 1 -38.34 -20.30 -30.49
CA MET A 1 -37.99 -20.03 -29.08
C MET A 1 -36.54 -19.58 -29.02
N SER A 2 -36.29 -18.27 -28.95
CA SER A 2 -34.95 -17.67 -28.96
C SER A 2 -34.49 -17.44 -27.51
N ARG A 3 -33.43 -18.13 -27.08
CA ARG A 3 -32.73 -17.84 -25.82
C ARG A 3 -31.66 -16.80 -26.14
N ARG A 4 -31.89 -15.54 -25.75
CA ARG A 4 -30.85 -14.51 -25.71
C ARG A 4 -30.04 -14.71 -24.42
N VAL A 5 -28.79 -15.12 -24.58
CA VAL A 5 -27.78 -15.08 -23.51
C VAL A 5 -27.35 -13.63 -23.39
N PHE A 6 -27.69 -12.99 -22.27
CA PHE A 6 -27.13 -11.69 -21.91
C PHE A 6 -25.78 -11.92 -21.24
N THR A 7 -24.70 -11.65 -21.97
CA THR A 7 -23.37 -11.48 -21.40
C THR A 7 -23.35 -10.13 -20.68
N ILE A 8 -23.40 -10.15 -19.35
CA ILE A 8 -23.20 -8.96 -18.52
C ILE A 8 -21.68 -8.72 -18.45
N ILE A 9 -21.18 -7.72 -19.16
CA ILE A 9 -19.83 -7.21 -19.00
C ILE A 9 -19.91 -6.09 -17.95
N VAL A 10 -19.62 -6.42 -16.68
CA VAL A 10 -19.45 -5.40 -15.64
C VAL A 10 -18.06 -4.81 -15.81
N ALA A 11 -17.97 -3.60 -16.38
CA ALA A 11 -16.75 -2.83 -16.40
C ALA A 11 -16.67 -1.97 -15.13
N VAL A 12 -16.05 -2.49 -14.07
CA VAL A 12 -15.73 -1.70 -12.87
C VAL A 12 -14.45 -0.91 -13.16
N ILE A 13 -14.57 0.39 -13.40
CA ILE A 13 -13.42 1.30 -13.41
C ILE A 13 -13.19 1.74 -11.95
N MET A 14 -12.20 1.13 -11.29
CA MET A 14 -11.69 1.60 -9.99
C MET A 14 -10.68 2.73 -10.21
N LEU A 15 -10.94 3.90 -9.63
CA LEU A 15 -9.88 4.88 -9.36
C LEU A 15 -9.33 4.61 -7.96
N LEU A 16 -8.07 4.16 -7.92
CA LEU A 16 -7.34 3.87 -6.68
C LEU A 16 -6.33 5.00 -6.43
N THR A 17 -6.43 5.63 -5.26
CA THR A 17 -5.34 6.45 -4.72
C THR A 17 -4.74 5.70 -3.54
N THR A 18 -3.45 5.35 -3.66
CA THR A 18 -2.71 4.63 -2.61
C THR A 18 -1.57 5.50 -2.12
N SER A 19 -1.47 5.68 -0.81
CA SER A 19 -0.32 6.34 -0.17
C SER A 19 0.33 5.37 0.81
N VAL A 20 1.67 5.31 0.79
CA VAL A 20 2.45 4.47 1.72
C VAL A 20 3.33 5.38 2.56
N TRP A 21 3.16 5.31 3.87
CA TRP A 21 3.98 6.00 4.86
C TRP A 21 4.88 5.00 5.60
N ARG A 22 6.15 5.36 5.74
CA ARG A 22 7.14 4.63 6.55
C ARG A 22 7.32 5.37 7.87
N SER A 23 7.35 4.64 8.98
CA SER A 23 7.74 5.19 10.29
C SER A 23 8.64 4.23 11.05
N THR A 24 9.59 4.78 11.79
CA THR A 24 10.38 4.08 12.81
C THR A 24 9.67 4.16 14.17
N GLN A 25 9.93 3.22 15.10
CA GLN A 25 9.35 3.29 16.46
C GLN A 25 9.67 4.62 17.17
N LYS A 26 10.82 5.23 16.86
CA LYS A 26 11.25 6.52 17.42
C LYS A 26 10.43 7.71 16.90
N GLU A 27 9.91 7.63 15.67
CA GLU A 27 9.07 8.66 15.05
C GLU A 27 7.62 8.64 15.56
N GLN A 28 7.11 7.48 15.98
CA GLN A 28 5.74 7.38 16.54
C GLN A 28 5.61 8.11 17.88
N SER A 29 6.64 8.05 18.73
CA SER A 29 6.70 8.80 20.00
C SER A 29 6.80 10.31 19.80
N ALA A 30 7.42 10.75 18.69
CA ALA A 30 7.56 12.18 18.36
C ALA A 30 6.30 12.76 17.72
N ASN A 31 5.59 11.98 16.89
CA ASN A 31 4.38 12.44 16.20
C ASN A 31 3.18 12.61 17.12
N ALA A 32 3.10 11.88 18.24
CA ALA A 32 2.08 12.13 19.26
C ALA A 32 2.21 13.52 19.93
N ALA A 33 3.42 14.09 19.95
CA ALA A 33 3.68 15.42 20.51
C ALA A 33 3.52 16.57 19.49
N ALA A 34 3.65 16.29 18.19
CA ALA A 34 3.65 17.33 17.15
C ALA A 34 2.24 17.70 16.62
N VAL A 35 1.22 16.88 16.87
CA VAL A 35 -0.16 17.10 16.35
C VAL A 35 -0.93 18.21 17.10
N GLN A 36 -0.37 18.81 18.16
CA GLN A 36 -1.01 19.91 18.90
C GLN A 36 -0.56 21.33 18.52
N THR A 37 0.38 21.51 17.58
CA THR A 37 0.87 22.84 17.25
C THR A 37 1.08 22.99 15.75
N SER A 38 0.02 23.38 15.03
CA SER A 38 0.10 24.27 13.86
C SER A 38 -1.29 24.53 13.29
N THR A 39 -1.94 25.57 13.79
CA THR A 39 -3.00 26.28 13.05
C THR A 39 -2.59 27.74 12.91
N ASN A 40 -2.70 28.24 11.68
CA ASN A 40 -2.53 29.62 11.22
C ASN A 40 -1.10 30.08 10.86
N VAL A 41 -0.76 29.95 9.57
CA VAL A 41 0.07 30.97 8.89
C VAL A 41 -0.66 31.39 7.61
N ALA A 42 -1.07 32.65 7.60
CA ALA A 42 -1.72 33.32 6.48
C ALA A 42 -0.76 33.49 5.30
N LEU A 43 -1.31 33.37 4.09
CA LEU A 43 -0.66 33.63 2.81
C LEU A 43 -0.11 35.06 2.76
N ARG A 44 1.22 35.20 2.64
CA ARG A 44 1.89 36.44 2.21
C ARG A 44 2.64 36.17 0.90
N ASN A 45 2.37 37.03 -0.08
CA ASN A 45 2.91 36.99 -1.45
C ASN A 45 4.27 37.70 -1.53
N ASP A 46 5.35 37.07 -1.07
CA ASP A 46 6.72 37.56 -1.30
C ASP A 46 7.59 36.43 -1.91
N GLU A 47 7.60 36.32 -3.25
CA GLU A 47 8.48 35.41 -4.01
C GLU A 47 9.74 36.14 -4.52
N PRO A 48 10.90 35.87 -3.92
CA PRO A 48 12.04 35.32 -4.69
C PRO A 48 12.77 34.16 -3.99
N VAL A 49 12.40 33.82 -2.75
CA VAL A 49 13.09 32.79 -1.96
C VAL A 49 12.65 31.36 -2.33
N ALA A 50 11.37 31.19 -2.71
CA ALA A 50 10.76 29.89 -3.01
C ALA A 50 11.35 29.22 -4.27
N GLN A 51 11.68 29.99 -5.32
CA GLN A 51 12.31 29.46 -6.55
C GLN A 51 13.70 28.86 -6.30
N SER A 52 14.52 29.49 -5.45
CA SER A 52 15.87 29.00 -5.16
C SER A 52 15.86 27.67 -4.41
N ALA A 53 14.92 27.49 -3.48
CA ALA A 53 14.76 26.25 -2.72
C ALA A 53 14.22 25.11 -3.60
N ALA A 54 13.26 25.39 -4.48
CA ALA A 54 12.75 24.42 -5.44
C ALA A 54 13.84 23.94 -6.41
N GLN A 55 14.64 24.85 -6.97
CA GLN A 55 15.78 24.49 -7.82
C GLN A 55 16.86 23.70 -7.09
N ALA A 56 17.13 24.04 -5.82
CA ALA A 56 18.06 23.27 -5.01
C ALA A 56 17.58 21.83 -4.76
N ILE A 57 16.27 21.58 -4.70
CA ILE A 57 15.71 20.22 -4.57
C ILE A 57 15.81 19.45 -5.90
N LEU A 58 15.48 20.10 -7.02
CA LEU A 58 15.54 19.49 -8.35
C LEU A 58 16.97 19.05 -8.75
N GLY A 59 17.99 19.80 -8.30
CA GLY A 59 19.40 19.50 -8.58
C GLY A 59 20.04 18.42 -7.70
N LYS A 60 19.31 17.84 -6.73
CA LYS A 60 19.85 16.79 -5.86
C LYS A 60 19.96 15.45 -6.59
N THR A 61 20.96 14.67 -6.17
CA THR A 61 21.06 13.25 -6.49
C THR A 61 20.30 12.44 -5.43
N TYR A 62 19.49 11.49 -5.87
CA TYR A 62 18.68 10.62 -5.03
C TYR A 62 19.15 9.18 -5.16
N ASP A 63 19.20 8.47 -4.03
CA ASP A 63 19.30 7.00 -4.01
C ASP A 63 17.91 6.43 -3.74
N LEU A 64 17.27 5.91 -4.79
CA LEU A 64 15.92 5.35 -4.73
C LEU A 64 15.90 3.86 -4.39
N ALA A 65 17.06 3.19 -4.36
CA ALA A 65 17.17 1.78 -4.03
C ALA A 65 18.32 1.53 -3.04
N PRO A 66 18.31 2.19 -1.87
CA PRO A 66 19.24 1.88 -0.81
C PRO A 66 19.01 0.45 -0.33
N GLU A 67 20.05 -0.14 0.25
CA GLU A 67 19.94 -1.47 0.84
C GLU A 67 18.82 -1.52 1.89
N ARG A 68 18.12 -2.67 1.95
CA ARG A 68 17.09 -2.87 2.97
C ARG A 68 17.76 -2.83 4.35
N SER A 69 17.11 -2.16 5.30
CA SER A 69 17.63 -2.12 6.67
C SER A 69 17.55 -3.50 7.31
N ALA A 70 18.53 -3.76 8.16
CA ALA A 70 18.55 -4.90 9.06
C ALA A 70 17.58 -4.77 10.24
N GLU A 71 16.88 -3.64 10.41
CA GLU A 71 15.92 -3.41 11.51
C GLU A 71 14.48 -3.73 11.09
N SER A 72 13.66 -4.06 12.09
CA SER A 72 12.21 -4.20 11.91
C SER A 72 11.56 -2.86 11.56
N ARG A 73 10.59 -2.87 10.65
CA ARG A 73 9.96 -1.65 10.12
C ARG A 73 8.45 -1.76 10.09
N TYR A 74 7.76 -0.63 10.31
CA TYR A 74 6.32 -0.52 10.14
C TYR A 74 5.99 0.28 8.87
N TYR A 75 4.99 -0.21 8.14
CA TYR A 75 4.48 0.37 6.92
C TYR A 75 2.98 0.60 7.08
N CYS A 76 2.52 1.81 6.81
CA CYS A 76 1.10 2.12 6.71
C CYS A 76 0.76 2.39 5.25
N MET A 77 -0.21 1.68 4.70
CA MET A 77 -0.77 1.94 3.39
C MET A 77 -2.24 2.30 3.53
N GLU A 78 -2.61 3.44 2.97
CA GLU A 78 -4.00 3.87 2.87
C GLU A 78 -4.43 3.80 1.40
N THR A 79 -5.52 3.07 1.14
CA THR A 79 -6.13 2.94 -0.18
C THR A 79 -7.56 3.45 -0.11
N THR A 80 -7.88 4.47 -0.91
CA THR A 80 -9.26 4.93 -1.06
C THR A 80 -9.82 4.41 -2.38
N VAL A 81 -10.95 3.72 -2.29
CA VAL A 81 -11.66 3.13 -3.42
C VAL A 81 -12.92 3.93 -3.70
N VAL A 82 -13.08 4.36 -4.94
CA VAL A 82 -14.31 4.95 -5.46
C VAL A 82 -14.80 4.06 -6.58
N TYR A 83 -16.02 3.54 -6.44
CA TYR A 83 -16.67 2.75 -7.47
C TYR A 83 -17.49 3.67 -8.38
N LEU A 84 -17.70 3.24 -9.62
CA LEU A 84 -18.70 3.83 -10.50
C LEU A 84 -19.92 2.94 -10.51
N ALA A 85 -21.10 3.54 -10.31
CA ALA A 85 -22.38 2.89 -10.52
C ALA A 85 -22.68 2.75 -12.02
N GLU A 86 -23.72 1.99 -12.37
CA GLU A 86 -24.10 1.72 -13.76
C GLU A 86 -24.46 2.99 -14.55
N ASP A 87 -24.95 4.03 -13.88
CA ASP A 87 -25.25 5.34 -14.46
C ASP A 87 -24.01 6.26 -14.58
N GLY A 88 -22.82 5.75 -14.23
CA GLY A 88 -21.57 6.48 -14.24
C GLY A 88 -21.36 7.40 -13.02
N THR A 89 -22.29 7.43 -12.06
CA THR A 89 -22.11 8.19 -10.83
C THR A 89 -21.06 7.53 -9.92
N ARG A 90 -20.37 8.35 -9.12
CA ARG A 90 -19.38 7.86 -8.15
C ARG A 90 -20.08 7.41 -6.87
N THR A 91 -19.70 6.26 -6.36
CA THR A 91 -20.13 5.85 -5.03
C THR A 91 -19.43 6.68 -3.96
N VAL A 92 -19.99 6.61 -2.75
CA VAL A 92 -19.28 7.05 -1.55
C VAL A 92 -17.93 6.34 -1.47
N PRO A 93 -16.81 7.06 -1.24
CA PRO A 93 -15.51 6.46 -1.09
C PRO A 93 -15.42 5.53 0.12
N VAL A 94 -14.65 4.46 -0.02
CA VAL A 94 -14.28 3.57 1.09
C VAL A 94 -12.77 3.63 1.24
N THR A 95 -12.29 3.95 2.44
CA THR A 95 -10.87 3.97 2.77
C THR A 95 -10.50 2.71 3.53
N VAL A 96 -9.46 2.02 3.09
CA VAL A 96 -8.91 0.86 3.77
C VAL A 96 -7.48 1.18 4.19
N ARG A 97 -7.15 0.89 5.45
CA ARG A 97 -5.81 1.12 6.02
C ARG A 97 -5.16 -0.18 6.42
N LEU A 98 -4.02 -0.46 5.82
CA LEU A 98 -3.19 -1.63 6.09
C LEU A 98 -1.92 -1.19 6.85
N LEU A 99 -1.74 -1.72 8.06
CA LEU A 99 -0.51 -1.60 8.83
C LEU A 99 0.23 -2.93 8.83
N LEU A 100 1.43 -2.93 8.24
CA LEU A 100 2.33 -4.08 8.18
C LEU A 100 3.57 -3.84 9.03
N MET A 101 4.03 -4.88 9.71
CA MET A 101 5.37 -4.96 10.28
C MET A 101 6.22 -5.87 9.39
N CYS A 102 7.44 -5.45 9.07
CA CYS A 102 8.43 -6.23 8.34
C CYS A 102 9.60 -6.57 9.25
N VAL A 103 9.91 -7.85 9.37
CA VAL A 103 11.11 -8.38 10.02
C VAL A 103 12.05 -8.91 8.93
N PRO A 104 13.30 -8.42 8.85
CA PRO A 104 14.22 -8.80 7.79
C PRO A 104 14.73 -10.24 7.92
N ALA A 105 15.13 -10.84 6.79
CA ALA A 105 15.55 -12.23 6.68
C ALA A 105 16.64 -12.62 7.69
N GLY A 106 17.65 -11.77 7.90
CA GLY A 106 18.74 -12.05 8.84
C GLY A 106 18.34 -12.07 10.33
N GLN A 107 17.16 -11.56 10.67
CA GLN A 107 16.58 -11.68 12.03
C GLN A 107 15.52 -12.80 12.12
N SER A 108 15.16 -13.37 10.98
CA SER A 108 14.14 -14.40 10.88
C SER A 108 14.84 -15.77 10.72
N ALA A 109 14.32 -16.82 11.35
CA ALA A 109 14.82 -18.18 11.14
C ALA A 109 14.55 -18.73 9.72
N GLN A 110 13.99 -17.90 8.83
CA GLN A 110 13.56 -18.24 7.48
C GLN A 110 14.27 -17.35 6.44
N ASP A 111 14.54 -17.93 5.28
CA ASP A 111 15.16 -17.26 4.13
C ASP A 111 14.12 -16.39 3.39
N GLY A 112 13.87 -15.20 3.92
CA GLY A 112 12.95 -14.21 3.36
C GLY A 112 12.50 -13.15 4.38
N PHE A 113 11.85 -12.10 3.91
CA PHE A 113 11.29 -11.06 4.78
C PHE A 113 9.96 -11.54 5.34
N ARG A 114 9.82 -11.54 6.67
CA ARG A 114 8.53 -11.84 7.30
C ARG A 114 7.72 -10.56 7.38
N TYR A 115 6.52 -10.58 6.81
CA TYR A 115 5.55 -9.51 6.97
C TYR A 115 4.43 -9.98 7.89
N THR A 116 3.99 -9.10 8.78
CA THR A 116 2.89 -9.34 9.72
C THR A 116 1.86 -8.22 9.57
N CYS A 117 0.59 -8.59 9.35
CA CYS A 117 -0.51 -7.63 9.44
C CYS A 117 -0.76 -7.27 10.90
N VAL A 118 -0.43 -6.04 11.27
CA VAL A 118 -0.62 -5.51 12.62
C VAL A 118 -2.05 -5.00 12.79
N LYS A 119 -2.59 -4.35 11.76
CA LYS A 119 -3.93 -3.79 11.75
C LYS A 119 -4.42 -3.65 10.32
N LEU A 120 -5.67 -4.02 10.08
CA LEU A 120 -6.39 -3.72 8.85
C LEU A 120 -7.75 -3.14 9.22
N THR A 121 -8.06 -1.94 8.72
CA THR A 121 -9.33 -1.27 8.98
C THR A 121 -10.01 -0.77 7.72
N ILE A 122 -11.34 -0.66 7.80
CA ILE A 122 -12.19 -0.04 6.79
C ILE A 122 -12.83 1.20 7.44
N LEU A 123 -12.82 2.31 6.72
CA LEU A 123 -13.56 3.52 7.03
C LEU A 123 -14.47 3.86 5.85
N LYS A 124 -15.78 3.91 6.10
CA LYS A 124 -16.77 4.45 5.16
C LYS A 124 -17.22 5.83 5.63
N GLU A 125 -17.71 6.65 4.71
CA GLU A 125 -18.20 7.98 5.07
C GLU A 125 -19.31 7.88 6.14
N LYS A 126 -19.17 8.64 7.24
CA LYS A 126 -20.11 8.71 8.38
C LYS A 126 -20.31 7.40 9.16
N GLU A 127 -19.59 6.33 8.83
CA GLU A 127 -19.56 5.11 9.65
C GLU A 127 -18.32 5.13 10.56
N PRO A 128 -18.39 4.51 11.75
CA PRO A 128 -17.20 4.23 12.55
C PRO A 128 -16.18 3.40 11.75
N GLU A 129 -14.89 3.62 12.02
CA GLU A 129 -13.84 2.74 11.50
C GLU A 129 -14.00 1.34 12.11
N VAL A 130 -13.98 0.30 11.26
CA VAL A 130 -14.12 -1.10 11.67
C VAL A 130 -12.85 -1.88 11.37
N HIS A 131 -12.56 -2.89 12.20
CA HIS A 131 -11.37 -3.73 12.07
C HIS A 131 -11.68 -5.07 11.38
N ILE A 132 -10.67 -5.65 10.73
CA ILE A 132 -10.73 -7.04 10.21
C ILE A 132 -9.90 -7.95 11.11
N PRO A 133 -10.48 -8.51 12.19
CA PRO A 133 -9.72 -9.23 13.21
C PRO A 133 -9.05 -10.50 12.69
N ALA A 134 -9.62 -11.17 11.68
CA ALA A 134 -9.09 -12.42 11.15
C ALA A 134 -7.67 -12.30 10.55
N LEU A 135 -7.26 -11.09 10.17
CA LEU A 135 -5.94 -10.81 9.61
C LEU A 135 -4.96 -10.26 10.65
N ASN A 136 -5.42 -9.91 11.86
CA ASN A 136 -4.55 -9.38 12.90
C ASN A 136 -3.52 -10.43 13.35
N GLY A 137 -2.24 -10.05 13.36
CA GLY A 137 -1.10 -10.90 13.70
C GLY A 137 -0.76 -11.94 12.65
N TRP A 138 -1.55 -12.05 11.56
CA TRP A 138 -1.26 -12.98 10.49
C TRP A 138 0.05 -12.59 9.80
N SER A 139 0.91 -13.58 9.58
CA SER A 139 2.22 -13.39 8.98
C SER A 139 2.41 -14.26 7.75
N TYR A 140 3.16 -13.75 6.79
CA TYR A 140 3.55 -14.44 5.57
C TYR A 140 5.02 -14.13 5.24
N LEU A 141 5.62 -15.00 4.44
CA LEU A 141 7.03 -14.87 4.03
C LEU A 141 7.08 -14.31 2.61
N PHE A 142 7.67 -13.12 2.49
CA PHE A 142 8.02 -12.54 1.20
C PHE A 142 9.43 -13.01 0.83
N LYS A 143 9.52 -13.82 -0.23
CA LYS A 143 10.77 -14.29 -0.80
C LYS A 143 10.80 -13.98 -2.29
N ARG A 144 11.95 -13.52 -2.77
CA ARG A 144 12.24 -13.43 -4.19
C ARG A 144 12.78 -14.77 -4.66
N SER A 145 12.17 -15.35 -5.68
CA SER A 145 12.67 -16.58 -6.29
C SER A 145 13.93 -16.29 -7.12
N ASP A 146 14.76 -17.32 -7.32
CA ASP A 146 16.01 -17.22 -8.07
C ASP A 146 15.80 -16.82 -9.55
N ASP A 147 14.64 -17.15 -10.11
CA ASP A 147 14.21 -16.76 -11.46
C ASP A 147 13.67 -15.32 -11.54
N GLY A 148 13.68 -14.59 -10.42
CA GLY A 148 13.12 -13.25 -10.31
C GLY A 148 11.58 -13.21 -10.24
N SER A 149 10.92 -14.36 -10.20
CA SER A 149 9.49 -14.42 -9.91
C SER A 149 9.22 -14.17 -8.42
N PHE A 150 8.01 -13.71 -8.14
CA PHE A 150 7.53 -13.54 -6.78
C PHE A 150 6.39 -14.51 -6.45
N SER A 151 6.19 -15.53 -7.28
CA SER A 151 5.18 -16.56 -7.07
C SER A 151 5.86 -17.84 -6.62
N HIS A 152 5.47 -18.37 -5.46
CA HIS A 152 5.98 -19.64 -4.95
C HIS A 152 4.83 -20.51 -4.47
N GLY A 153 4.77 -21.76 -4.95
CA GLY A 153 3.67 -22.68 -4.60
C GLY A 153 2.27 -22.18 -4.99
N GLY A 154 2.16 -21.36 -6.04
CA GLY A 154 0.89 -20.74 -6.47
C GLY A 154 0.48 -19.50 -5.68
N LEU A 155 1.28 -19.08 -4.70
CA LEU A 155 1.03 -17.87 -3.90
C LEU A 155 1.81 -16.68 -4.47
N VAL A 156 1.11 -15.58 -4.75
CA VAL A 156 1.74 -14.32 -5.17
C VAL A 156 2.29 -13.64 -3.91
N TYR A 157 3.59 -13.34 -3.90
CA TYR A 157 4.32 -12.76 -2.76
C TYR A 157 4.24 -13.56 -1.45
N GLY A 158 3.91 -14.86 -1.52
CA GLY A 158 3.69 -15.71 -0.35
C GLY A 158 2.35 -15.45 0.37
N ILE A 159 1.45 -14.67 -0.23
CA ILE A 159 0.16 -14.30 0.32
C ILE A 159 -0.87 -15.38 -0.06
N ASP A 160 -1.43 -16.05 0.94
CA ASP A 160 -2.49 -17.04 0.76
C ASP A 160 -3.83 -16.35 0.47
N HIS A 161 -4.33 -16.52 -0.76
CA HIS A 161 -5.64 -16.02 -1.16
C HIS A 161 -6.79 -16.61 -0.33
N GLY A 162 -6.68 -17.86 0.12
CA GLY A 162 -7.68 -18.52 0.97
C GLY A 162 -7.90 -17.79 2.30
N ARG A 163 -6.88 -17.08 2.80
CA ARG A 163 -6.96 -16.30 4.04
C ARG A 163 -7.99 -15.17 3.99
N PHE A 164 -8.34 -14.71 2.79
CA PHE A 164 -9.27 -13.60 2.58
C PHE A 164 -10.71 -14.07 2.34
N GLN A 165 -10.97 -15.37 2.35
CA GLN A 165 -12.33 -15.88 2.17
C GLN A 165 -13.16 -15.73 3.45
N GLY A 166 -14.40 -15.26 3.30
CA GLY A 166 -15.36 -15.18 4.41
C GLY A 166 -14.94 -14.25 5.55
N LEU A 167 -14.13 -13.22 5.25
CA LEU A 167 -13.72 -12.22 6.23
C LEU A 167 -14.93 -11.53 6.86
N LYS A 168 -14.80 -11.18 8.13
CA LYS A 168 -15.77 -10.41 8.89
C LYS A 168 -15.09 -9.21 9.52
N ASP A 169 -15.87 -8.15 9.73
CA ASP A 169 -15.45 -7.03 10.58
C ASP A 169 -15.57 -7.39 12.08
N ASP A 170 -15.13 -6.47 12.93
CA ASP A 170 -15.21 -6.57 14.40
C ASP A 170 -16.63 -6.55 14.96
N ASN A 171 -17.61 -6.10 14.18
CA ASN A 171 -19.03 -6.19 14.48
C ASN A 171 -19.63 -7.54 14.03
N GLY A 172 -18.85 -8.40 13.37
CA GLY A 172 -19.28 -9.71 12.88
C GLY A 172 -19.99 -9.67 11.52
N ASN A 173 -20.04 -8.53 10.85
CA ASN A 173 -20.60 -8.40 9.50
C ASN A 173 -19.65 -9.04 8.49
N ALA A 174 -20.20 -9.88 7.61
CA ALA A 174 -19.42 -10.47 6.53
C ALA A 174 -19.05 -9.42 5.49
N LEU A 175 -17.81 -9.45 5.04
CA LEU A 175 -17.40 -8.66 3.88
C LEU A 175 -17.94 -9.30 2.60
N PRO A 176 -18.46 -8.50 1.66
CA PRO A 176 -18.83 -9.01 0.35
C PRO A 176 -17.58 -9.54 -0.39
N PRO A 177 -17.73 -10.47 -1.35
CA PRO A 177 -16.61 -11.05 -2.09
C PRO A 177 -15.68 -10.02 -2.71
N GLU A 178 -16.22 -8.92 -3.24
CA GLU A 178 -15.46 -7.83 -3.85
C GLU A 178 -14.60 -7.09 -2.81
N GLY A 179 -15.14 -6.88 -1.61
CA GLY A 179 -14.41 -6.25 -0.51
C GLY A 179 -13.28 -7.13 0.00
N ALA A 180 -13.55 -8.43 0.16
CA ALA A 180 -12.54 -9.42 0.53
C ALA A 180 -11.41 -9.52 -0.51
N TYR A 181 -11.75 -9.54 -1.79
CA TYR A 181 -10.76 -9.56 -2.88
C TYR A 181 -9.98 -8.24 -2.97
N GLY A 182 -10.64 -7.10 -2.75
CA GLY A 182 -9.99 -5.80 -2.64
C GLY A 182 -8.95 -5.77 -1.53
N MET A 183 -9.23 -6.38 -0.38
CA MET A 183 -8.27 -6.52 0.70
C MET A 183 -7.08 -7.39 0.32
N TYR A 184 -7.30 -8.53 -0.35
CA TYR A 184 -6.21 -9.33 -0.90
C TYR A 184 -5.31 -8.49 -1.82
N ASN A 185 -5.92 -7.77 -2.77
CA ASN A 185 -5.20 -6.91 -3.70
C ASN A 185 -4.40 -5.81 -3.01
N MET A 186 -4.83 -5.28 -1.86
CA MET A 186 -4.02 -4.30 -1.13
C MET A 186 -2.68 -4.86 -0.66
N PHE A 187 -2.63 -6.12 -0.23
CA PHE A 187 -1.34 -6.73 0.12
C PHE A 187 -0.49 -6.93 -1.13
N ILE A 188 -1.10 -7.33 -2.25
CA ILE A 188 -0.43 -7.45 -3.55
C ILE A 188 0.13 -6.10 -4.01
N ASP A 189 -0.67 -5.05 -3.97
CA ASP A 189 -0.31 -3.68 -4.36
C ASP A 189 0.81 -3.14 -3.48
N PHE A 190 0.72 -3.34 -2.17
CA PHE A 190 1.82 -3.01 -1.25
C PHE A 190 3.13 -3.65 -1.72
N HIS A 191 3.09 -4.94 -2.08
CA HIS A 191 4.30 -5.62 -2.55
C HIS A 191 4.76 -5.17 -3.93
N ALA A 192 3.83 -4.95 -4.86
CA ALA A 192 4.14 -4.42 -6.18
C ALA A 192 4.86 -3.07 -6.06
N PHE A 193 4.30 -2.11 -5.30
CA PHE A 193 4.90 -0.79 -5.13
C PHE A 193 6.21 -0.82 -4.32
N CYS A 194 6.20 -1.45 -3.15
CA CYS A 194 7.32 -1.33 -2.22
C CYS A 194 8.45 -2.33 -2.47
N ASN A 195 8.23 -3.40 -3.23
CA ASN A 195 9.18 -4.49 -3.38
C ASN A 195 9.45 -4.81 -4.85
N GLN A 196 8.44 -4.85 -5.72
CA GLN A 196 8.68 -5.16 -7.13
C GLN A 196 9.23 -3.95 -7.90
N PHE A 197 8.56 -2.80 -7.82
CA PHE A 197 8.94 -1.60 -8.57
C PHE A 197 10.12 -0.85 -7.94
N ALA A 198 10.28 -0.92 -6.62
CA ALA A 198 11.33 -0.21 -5.90
C ALA A 198 12.66 -0.99 -5.81
N GLU A 199 12.66 -2.30 -6.07
CA GLU A 199 13.89 -3.09 -5.99
C GLU A 199 14.69 -3.10 -7.30
N ARG A 200 15.99 -3.36 -7.16
CA ARG A 200 16.88 -3.59 -8.30
C ARG A 200 16.43 -4.81 -9.10
N THR A 201 16.28 -4.61 -10.40
CA THR A 201 16.06 -5.70 -11.35
C THR A 201 17.41 -6.20 -11.88
N MET A 202 17.47 -7.48 -12.27
CA MET A 202 18.72 -8.11 -12.72
C MET A 202 19.08 -7.80 -14.17
N SER A 203 18.12 -7.37 -15.01
CA SER A 203 18.27 -7.45 -16.46
C SER A 203 18.03 -6.16 -17.24
N LYS A 204 17.55 -5.07 -16.61
CA LYS A 204 17.28 -3.78 -17.29
C LYS A 204 17.38 -2.58 -16.34
N LYS A 205 17.54 -1.37 -16.91
CA LYS A 205 17.33 -0.12 -16.17
C LYS A 205 15.88 -0.07 -15.66
N GLY A 206 15.69 0.31 -14.41
CA GLY A 206 14.38 0.47 -13.77
C GLY A 206 14.34 1.72 -12.89
N ILE A 207 13.26 1.89 -12.12
CA ILE A 207 13.02 3.08 -11.27
C ILE A 207 14.18 3.30 -10.29
N GLN A 208 14.79 2.20 -9.82
CA GLN A 208 15.98 2.21 -8.96
C GLN A 208 17.19 2.95 -9.55
N ASP A 209 17.26 3.08 -10.89
CA ASP A 209 18.40 3.69 -11.59
C ASP A 209 18.19 5.19 -11.83
N LEU A 210 17.02 5.73 -11.48
CA LEU A 210 16.75 7.16 -11.51
C LEU A 210 17.42 7.82 -10.31
N THR A 211 18.25 8.81 -10.60
CA THR A 211 19.02 9.57 -9.61
C THR A 211 18.61 11.04 -9.54
N GLY A 212 17.74 11.51 -10.43
CA GLY A 212 17.33 12.92 -10.48
C GLY A 212 15.93 13.11 -11.04
N ILE A 213 15.30 14.24 -10.67
CA ILE A 213 13.96 14.61 -11.15
C ILE A 213 14.03 14.95 -12.64
N GLY A 214 13.12 14.36 -13.44
CA GLY A 214 13.06 14.56 -14.90
C GLY A 214 13.76 13.49 -15.73
N GLN A 215 14.46 12.54 -15.10
CA GLN A 215 15.02 11.38 -15.78
C GLN A 215 13.92 10.38 -16.22
N LYS A 216 14.20 9.58 -17.26
CA LYS A 216 13.28 8.60 -17.88
C LYS A 216 13.98 7.26 -18.07
N ILE A 217 13.21 6.16 -18.03
CA ILE A 217 13.64 4.78 -18.29
C ILE A 217 13.06 4.29 -19.60
#